data_AF-A0A1F2UVB3-F1
#
_entry.id   AF-A0A1F2UVB3-F1
#
_cell.length_a   1.000
_cell.length_b   1.000
_cell.length_c   1.000
_cell.angle_alpha   90.00
_cell.angle_beta   90.00
_cell.angle_gamma   90.00
#
_symmetry.space_group_name_H-M   'P 1'
#
loop_
_entity.id
_entity.type
_entity.pdbx_description
1 polymer ?
#
loop_
_entity_poly.entity_id
_entity_poly.type
_entity_poly.pdbx_seq_one_letter_code
_entity_poly.pdbx_strand_id
1 'polypeptide(L)'
;MSPRSQAEQLSFFEEADQAAKPLLTDTSSTFQDNLALPIHRWFRYSAGFSAAWVRQVIEQEKVRGCKQVLDPFAGSGTVPLEAELAAVRGLGVEAHPFVARIARAKLEWRSPVSDFKEFALRVLEHASVHRVEEGKYPKLMEQCFPRGTLLRLYSLRTALSELADSSPAAELSWLMLVSILRQCSPVGTAQWQYVLPSKKKVKVVDPFRAFEEKMLQMAQDMTVRQSLPGGPKAKIFHEDARKCSSVPFGWAQLVITSPPYANNFDYADATRLEMTFIGEINSWGDLQNSVRKYLVRSCSQHVAPISGQTKEIIEDPVLLPIRSELADVCARLEEEREHHGGKKTYHTMVAAYFSDMARVWTALRRVTAGGGRVCFVVGDSAPYGIYVPVDRWFGDLALAAGFRTYRFEKTRDRNVKWKNRKHRVPLHEGRLWVEG
;
A
#
# COMPACT_ATOMS: atom_id res chain seq x y z
N MET A 1 -32.14 -51.23 -29.42
CA MET A 1 -31.27 -50.18 -29.97
C MET A 1 -31.91 -48.82 -29.67
N SER A 2 -31.27 -48.04 -28.77
CA SER A 2 -31.10 -46.56 -28.66
C SER A 2 -32.05 -45.55 -29.37
N PRO A 3 -32.14 -44.26 -28.93
CA PRO A 3 -32.70 -43.72 -27.67
C PRO A 3 -33.46 -42.36 -27.84
N ARG A 4 -33.82 -41.74 -26.70
CA ARG A 4 -34.51 -40.45 -26.43
C ARG A 4 -33.75 -39.14 -26.77
N SER A 5 -34.49 -38.01 -26.84
CA SER A 5 -34.28 -36.63 -26.26
C SER A 5 -34.52 -35.50 -27.30
N GLN A 6 -34.91 -34.24 -27.03
CA GLN A 6 -35.36 -33.47 -25.85
C GLN A 6 -35.97 -32.14 -26.39
N ALA A 7 -37.04 -31.72 -25.73
CA ALA A 7 -37.63 -30.39 -25.49
C ALA A 7 -37.13 -29.12 -26.23
N GLU A 8 -38.13 -28.41 -26.76
CA GLU A 8 -38.11 -27.11 -27.44
C GLU A 8 -37.90 -25.90 -26.52
N GLN A 9 -37.43 -24.83 -27.16
CA GLN A 9 -37.05 -23.51 -26.66
C GLN A 9 -38.13 -22.47 -27.05
N LEU A 10 -38.15 -21.32 -26.34
CA LEU A 10 -38.92 -20.05 -26.55
C LEU A 10 -40.13 -19.88 -25.60
N SER A 11 -40.28 -18.80 -24.83
CA SER A 11 -40.57 -17.39 -25.22
C SER A 11 -40.58 -16.52 -23.92
N PHE A 12 -39.92 -15.34 -23.82
CA PHE A 12 -40.24 -13.94 -24.20
C PHE A 12 -40.87 -13.05 -23.08
N PHE A 13 -40.16 -11.97 -22.70
CA PHE A 13 -40.54 -10.60 -22.22
C PHE A 13 -41.48 -10.50 -20.98
N GLU A 14 -41.53 -9.48 -20.10
CA GLU A 14 -41.06 -8.09 -19.91
C GLU A 14 -41.28 -7.83 -18.38
N GLU A 15 -40.52 -7.03 -17.63
CA GLU A 15 -40.78 -5.60 -17.38
C GLU A 15 -39.71 -5.05 -16.42
N ALA A 16 -39.43 -3.77 -16.57
CA ALA A 16 -38.45 -3.01 -15.81
C ALA A 16 -38.79 -2.96 -14.31
N ASP A 17 -37.77 -3.16 -13.48
CA ASP A 17 -37.74 -2.46 -12.19
C ASP A 17 -36.48 -1.59 -12.16
N GLN A 18 -36.73 -0.29 -12.04
CA GLN A 18 -35.73 0.76 -11.91
C GLN A 18 -34.99 0.54 -10.59
N ALA A 19 -34.00 -0.35 -10.59
CA ALA A 19 -33.10 -0.48 -9.47
C ALA A 19 -32.40 0.87 -9.26
N ALA A 20 -32.73 1.48 -8.12
CA ALA A 20 -32.23 2.75 -7.63
C ALA A 20 -30.76 2.98 -8.02
N LYS A 21 -30.44 4.23 -8.41
CA LYS A 21 -29.07 4.73 -8.53
C LYS A 21 -28.22 4.12 -7.41
N PRO A 22 -27.09 3.47 -7.69
CA PRO A 22 -26.26 2.93 -6.63
C PRO A 22 -25.94 4.08 -5.69
N LEU A 23 -26.34 3.93 -4.41
CA LEU A 23 -25.84 4.74 -3.31
C LEU A 23 -24.36 4.96 -3.56
N LEU A 24 -23.93 6.23 -3.66
CA LEU A 24 -22.54 6.62 -3.85
C LEU A 24 -21.68 5.71 -2.99
N THR A 25 -20.93 4.80 -3.62
CA THR A 25 -20.07 3.89 -2.90
C THR A 25 -19.03 4.75 -2.20
N ASP A 26 -19.01 4.75 -0.87
CA ASP A 26 -18.01 5.49 -0.10
C ASP A 26 -16.62 4.92 -0.44
N THR A 27 -15.86 5.66 -1.25
CA THR A 27 -14.49 5.36 -1.66
C THR A 27 -13.45 6.06 -0.79
N SER A 28 -13.87 6.77 0.27
CA SER A 28 -12.99 7.59 1.12
C SER A 28 -11.89 6.79 1.83
N SER A 29 -12.07 5.47 1.99
CA SER A 29 -11.06 4.58 2.57
C SER A 29 -10.14 3.89 1.55
N THR A 30 -10.26 4.17 0.24
CA THR A 30 -9.55 3.40 -0.81
C THR A 30 -8.75 4.28 -1.78
N PHE A 31 -7.70 3.72 -2.38
CA PHE A 31 -6.86 4.38 -3.40
C PHE A 31 -7.54 4.56 -4.77
N GLN A 32 -8.77 4.09 -4.97
CA GLN A 32 -9.34 3.97 -6.32
C GLN A 32 -9.37 5.29 -7.09
N ASP A 33 -9.83 6.36 -6.44
CA ASP A 33 -9.96 7.68 -7.04
C ASP A 33 -8.60 8.37 -7.24
N ASN A 34 -7.58 7.96 -6.48
CA ASN A 34 -6.22 8.49 -6.59
C ASN A 34 -5.58 8.18 -7.95
N LEU A 35 -6.10 7.18 -8.70
CA LEU A 35 -5.65 6.86 -10.05
C LEU A 35 -5.99 7.96 -11.08
N ALA A 36 -6.90 8.88 -10.76
CA ALA A 36 -7.22 10.04 -11.59
C ALA A 36 -6.47 11.31 -11.17
N LEU A 37 -5.86 11.34 -9.98
CA LEU A 37 -5.29 12.55 -9.40
C LEU A 37 -3.82 12.75 -9.84
N PRO A 38 -3.41 13.99 -10.20
CA PRO A 38 -2.02 14.31 -10.51
C PRO A 38 -1.07 13.87 -9.39
N ILE A 39 0.13 13.41 -9.76
CA ILE A 39 1.18 12.87 -8.88
C ILE A 39 0.82 11.52 -8.23
N HIS A 40 -0.39 11.38 -7.68
CA HIS A 40 -0.85 10.13 -7.07
C HIS A 40 -0.85 8.97 -8.07
N ARG A 41 -1.34 9.23 -9.29
CA ARG A 41 -1.40 8.25 -10.40
C ARG A 41 -0.05 7.86 -11.00
N TRP A 42 1.06 8.44 -10.54
CA TRP A 42 2.39 8.10 -11.03
C TRP A 42 2.75 6.65 -10.72
N PHE A 43 2.28 6.12 -9.59
CA PHE A 43 2.42 4.71 -9.23
C PHE A 43 1.15 4.19 -8.56
N ARG A 44 0.62 3.08 -9.06
CA ARG A 44 -0.57 2.43 -8.50
C ARG A 44 -0.20 1.66 -7.23
N TYR A 45 -0.64 2.17 -6.09
CA TYR A 45 -0.43 1.53 -4.78
C TYR A 45 -1.79 1.15 -4.16
N SER A 46 -2.19 -0.11 -4.31
CA SER A 46 -3.54 -0.57 -3.95
C SER A 46 -3.85 -0.52 -2.44
N ALA A 47 -2.83 -0.41 -1.60
CA ALA A 47 -2.97 -0.28 -0.15
C ALA A 47 -3.09 1.18 0.34
N GLY A 48 -3.06 2.17 -0.56
CA GLY A 48 -3.31 3.55 -0.19
C GLY A 48 -4.78 3.84 0.11
N PHE A 49 -5.04 4.98 0.74
CA PHE A 49 -6.38 5.49 1.04
C PHE A 49 -6.62 6.82 0.33
N SER A 50 -7.86 7.35 0.39
CA SER A 50 -8.30 8.46 -0.46
C SER A 50 -7.54 9.76 -0.16
N ALA A 51 -6.91 10.32 -1.20
CA ALA A 51 -6.25 11.62 -1.11
C ALA A 51 -7.25 12.76 -0.86
N ALA A 52 -8.45 12.67 -1.45
CA ALA A 52 -9.49 13.68 -1.23
C ALA A 52 -9.95 13.72 0.24
N TRP A 53 -10.12 12.55 0.87
CA TRP A 53 -10.46 12.47 2.28
C TRP A 53 -9.32 12.98 3.18
N VAL A 54 -8.08 12.58 2.89
CA VAL A 54 -6.91 13.08 3.61
C VAL A 54 -6.88 14.60 3.61
N ARG A 55 -7.02 15.22 2.43
CA ARG A 55 -7.03 16.68 2.30
C ARG A 55 -8.14 17.32 3.11
N GLN A 56 -9.35 16.76 3.04
CA GLN A 56 -10.48 17.24 3.83
C GLN A 56 -10.16 17.24 5.33
N VAL A 57 -9.59 16.16 5.86
CA VAL A 57 -9.21 16.08 7.29
C VAL A 57 -8.10 17.09 7.63
N ILE A 58 -7.08 17.22 6.79
CA ILE A 58 -5.99 18.19 7.01
C ILE A 58 -6.55 19.61 7.01
N GLU A 59 -7.43 19.98 6.08
CA GLU A 59 -8.03 21.31 5.99
C GLU A 59 -8.92 21.61 7.21
N GLN A 60 -9.71 20.64 7.67
CA GLN A 60 -10.55 20.78 8.87
C GLN A 60 -9.70 21.02 10.13
N GLU A 61 -8.62 20.26 10.31
CA GLU A 61 -7.74 20.43 11.46
C GLU A 61 -6.87 21.69 11.33
N LYS A 62 -6.54 22.11 10.10
CA LYS A 62 -5.84 23.38 9.84
C LYS A 62 -6.67 24.58 10.29
N VAL A 63 -7.99 24.58 10.08
CA VAL A 63 -8.90 25.62 10.62
C VAL A 63 -8.84 25.68 12.15
N ARG A 64 -8.55 24.56 12.81
CA ARG A 64 -8.34 24.47 14.27
C ARG A 64 -6.91 24.83 14.71
N GLY A 65 -6.06 25.29 13.79
CA GLY A 65 -4.69 25.70 14.07
C GLY A 65 -3.64 24.61 13.84
N CYS A 66 -3.99 23.45 13.28
CA CYS A 66 -3.01 22.41 12.92
C CYS A 66 -2.07 22.90 11.80
N LYS A 67 -0.78 22.68 11.99
CA LYS A 67 0.32 23.07 11.08
C LYS A 67 1.23 21.89 10.73
N GLN A 68 1.09 20.75 11.42
CA GLN A 68 2.00 19.61 11.33
C GLN A 68 1.20 18.30 11.30
N VAL A 69 1.33 17.57 10.18
CA VAL A 69 0.71 16.26 9.97
C VAL A 69 1.77 15.19 9.76
N LEU A 70 1.57 14.03 10.39
CA LEU A 70 2.41 12.84 10.27
C LEU A 70 1.62 11.67 9.68
N ASP A 71 2.27 10.89 8.83
CA ASP A 71 1.84 9.55 8.46
C ASP A 71 2.93 8.52 8.82
N PRO A 72 2.74 7.70 9.88
CA PRO A 72 3.72 6.68 10.28
C PRO A 72 3.80 5.49 9.30
N PHE A 73 2.89 5.38 8.34
CA PHE A 73 2.87 4.35 7.30
C PHE A 73 2.61 5.00 5.94
N ALA A 74 3.51 5.89 5.54
CA ALA A 74 3.33 6.81 4.43
C ALA A 74 3.02 6.12 3.09
N GLY A 75 3.40 4.85 2.92
CA GLY A 75 3.20 4.12 1.69
C GLY A 75 3.76 4.90 0.50
N SER A 76 2.96 5.07 -0.54
CA SER A 76 3.36 5.85 -1.71
C SER A 76 3.22 7.38 -1.56
N GLY A 77 3.06 7.91 -0.34
CA GLY A 77 3.17 9.33 -0.02
C GLY A 77 1.86 10.13 -0.02
N THR A 78 0.69 9.51 0.18
CA THR A 78 -0.61 10.20 0.09
C THR A 78 -0.70 11.39 1.05
N VAL A 79 -0.45 11.18 2.35
CA VAL A 79 -0.56 12.25 3.36
C VAL A 79 0.46 13.37 3.17
N PRO A 80 1.77 13.08 2.95
CA PRO A 80 2.75 14.10 2.59
C PRO A 80 2.33 14.96 1.38
N LEU A 81 1.85 14.36 0.29
CA LEU A 81 1.42 15.10 -0.90
C LEU A 81 0.24 16.03 -0.63
N GLU A 82 -0.78 15.54 0.10
CA GLU A 82 -1.95 16.34 0.44
C GLU A 82 -1.64 17.41 1.50
N ALA A 83 -0.66 17.17 2.39
CA ALA A 83 -0.18 18.18 3.33
C ALA A 83 0.44 19.37 2.59
N GLU A 84 1.25 19.13 1.56
CA GLU A 84 1.81 20.20 0.73
C GLU A 84 0.71 20.99 0.03
N LEU A 85 -0.30 20.31 -0.52
CA LEU A 85 -1.42 20.95 -1.21
C LEU A 85 -2.28 21.79 -0.25
N ALA A 86 -2.48 21.32 0.99
CA ALA A 86 -3.17 22.05 2.05
C ALA A 86 -2.30 23.11 2.74
N ALA A 87 -1.04 23.32 2.31
CA ALA A 87 -0.06 24.22 2.94
C ALA A 87 0.18 23.93 4.44
N VAL A 88 0.31 22.65 4.79
CA VAL A 88 0.63 22.11 6.12
C VAL A 88 1.97 21.37 6.04
N ARG A 89 2.78 21.39 7.11
CA ARG A 89 4.04 20.63 7.13
C ARG A 89 3.72 19.14 7.25
N GLY A 90 4.12 18.36 6.24
CA GLY A 90 3.92 16.91 6.21
C GLY A 90 5.22 16.13 6.48
N LEU A 91 5.17 15.15 7.38
CA LEU A 91 6.19 14.11 7.51
C LEU A 91 5.55 12.74 7.25
N GLY A 92 6.33 11.84 6.63
CA GLY A 92 5.95 10.44 6.46
C GLY A 92 7.08 9.51 6.92
N VAL A 93 6.71 8.36 7.48
CA VAL A 93 7.61 7.24 7.78
C VAL A 93 7.18 6.04 6.95
N GLU A 94 8.13 5.38 6.28
CA GLU A 94 7.86 4.16 5.50
C GLU A 94 9.03 3.18 5.68
N ALA A 95 8.72 1.95 6.08
CA ALA A 95 9.72 0.93 6.38
C ALA A 95 10.15 0.13 5.15
N HIS A 96 9.32 0.11 4.10
CA HIS A 96 9.63 -0.58 2.87
C HIS A 96 10.56 0.29 1.99
N PRO A 97 11.82 -0.10 1.73
CA PRO A 97 12.80 0.75 1.04
C PRO A 97 12.34 1.20 -0.35
N PHE A 98 11.86 0.26 -1.17
CA PHE A 98 11.35 0.54 -2.52
C PHE A 98 10.15 1.52 -2.51
N VAL A 99 9.19 1.31 -1.60
CA VAL A 99 7.99 2.17 -1.49
C VAL A 99 8.37 3.56 -0.94
N ALA A 100 9.29 3.63 0.02
CA ALA A 100 9.83 4.90 0.51
C ALA A 100 10.51 5.71 -0.61
N ARG A 101 11.25 5.04 -1.52
CA ARG A 101 11.84 5.69 -2.71
C ARG A 101 10.77 6.20 -3.67
N ILE A 102 9.69 5.44 -3.90
CA ILE A 102 8.53 5.91 -4.69
C ILE A 102 7.95 7.18 -4.09
N ALA A 103 7.69 7.19 -2.77
CA ALA A 103 7.11 8.36 -2.10
C ALA A 103 8.03 9.58 -2.19
N ARG A 104 9.35 9.41 -2.04
CA ARG A 104 10.34 10.48 -2.21
C ARG A 104 10.37 11.01 -3.64
N ALA A 105 10.44 10.14 -4.64
CA ALA A 105 10.42 10.54 -6.04
C ALA A 105 9.14 11.31 -6.42
N LYS A 106 7.98 10.94 -5.86
CA LYS A 106 6.73 11.71 -6.03
C LYS A 106 6.82 13.12 -5.46
N LEU A 107 7.59 13.35 -4.39
CA LEU A 107 7.80 14.69 -3.79
C LEU A 107 8.71 15.59 -4.64
N GLU A 108 9.43 15.05 -5.62
CA GLU A 108 10.24 15.80 -6.58
C GLU A 108 9.42 16.49 -7.68
N TRP A 109 8.09 16.51 -7.58
CA TRP A 109 7.18 17.15 -8.55
C TRP A 109 7.48 18.65 -8.78
N ARG A 110 8.18 19.31 -7.85
CA ARG A 110 8.60 20.72 -7.95
C ARG A 110 9.76 20.96 -8.93
N SER A 111 10.39 19.89 -9.40
CA SER A 111 11.48 19.98 -10.37
C SER A 111 11.01 20.65 -11.67
N PRO A 112 11.89 21.35 -12.40
CA PRO A 112 11.52 21.91 -13.70
C PRO A 112 11.02 20.81 -14.64
N VAL A 113 9.86 21.05 -15.26
CA VAL A 113 9.24 20.08 -16.17
C VAL A 113 10.12 19.82 -17.40
N SER A 114 10.85 20.85 -17.86
CA SER A 114 11.84 20.76 -18.93
C SER A 114 12.91 19.73 -18.61
N ASP A 115 13.52 19.82 -17.43
CA ASP A 115 14.67 19.01 -17.04
C ASP A 115 14.27 17.53 -16.92
N PHE A 116 13.10 17.26 -16.34
CA PHE A 116 12.52 15.92 -16.31
C PHE A 116 12.29 15.37 -17.72
N LYS A 117 11.67 16.13 -18.61
CA LYS A 117 11.40 15.70 -19.99
C LYS A 117 12.69 15.46 -20.77
N GLU A 118 13.65 16.37 -20.69
CA GLU A 118 14.92 16.25 -21.39
C GLU A 118 15.71 15.02 -20.93
N PHE A 119 15.80 14.81 -19.61
CA PHE A 119 16.44 13.62 -19.06
C PHE A 119 15.73 12.33 -19.52
N ALA A 120 14.40 12.28 -19.43
CA ALA A 120 13.62 11.13 -19.87
C ALA A 120 13.81 10.84 -21.37
N LEU A 121 13.82 11.87 -22.22
CA LEU A 121 14.08 11.73 -23.66
C LEU A 121 15.48 11.19 -23.93
N ARG A 122 16.50 11.69 -23.22
CA ARG A 122 17.88 11.18 -23.33
C ARG A 122 17.97 9.70 -22.96
N VAL A 123 17.27 9.27 -21.91
CA VAL A 123 17.18 7.83 -21.54
C VAL A 123 16.52 7.01 -22.64
N LEU A 124 15.41 7.50 -23.21
CA LEU A 124 14.70 6.82 -24.28
C LEU A 124 15.55 6.70 -25.56
N GLU A 125 16.21 7.78 -25.97
CA GLU A 125 17.11 7.83 -27.12
C GLU A 125 18.28 6.87 -26.92
N HIS A 126 18.96 6.94 -25.78
CA HIS A 126 20.09 6.05 -25.46
C HIS A 126 19.68 4.59 -25.47
N ALA A 127 18.54 4.24 -24.85
CA ALA A 127 18.01 2.88 -24.86
C ALA A 127 17.58 2.38 -26.25
N SER A 128 17.22 3.29 -27.16
CA SER A 128 16.82 2.94 -28.52
C SER A 128 18.01 2.59 -29.41
N VAL A 129 19.14 3.26 -29.19
CA VAL A 129 20.41 3.10 -29.93
C VAL A 129 21.27 1.98 -29.33
N HIS A 130 21.50 2.01 -28.01
CA HIS A 130 22.35 1.06 -27.29
C HIS A 130 21.49 -0.02 -26.63
N ARG A 131 20.99 -0.94 -27.44
CA ARG A 131 20.21 -2.07 -26.91
C ARG A 131 21.11 -3.02 -26.14
N VAL A 132 20.64 -3.45 -24.99
CA VAL A 132 21.31 -4.51 -24.22
C VAL A 132 21.36 -5.79 -25.04
N GLU A 133 22.49 -6.48 -24.96
CA GLU A 133 22.60 -7.83 -25.46
C GLU A 133 21.68 -8.78 -24.69
N GLU A 134 21.36 -9.89 -25.34
CA GLU A 134 20.54 -10.91 -24.72
C GLU A 134 21.30 -11.60 -23.59
N GLY A 135 20.67 -11.62 -22.42
CA GLY A 135 21.23 -12.23 -21.23
C GLY A 135 20.24 -13.15 -20.53
N LYS A 136 20.72 -13.81 -19.48
CA LYS A 136 19.83 -14.52 -18.54
C LYS A 136 19.15 -13.50 -17.64
N TYR A 137 17.83 -13.52 -17.58
CA TYR A 137 17.05 -12.68 -16.69
C TYR A 137 16.60 -13.48 -15.45
N PRO A 138 16.27 -12.81 -14.33
CA PRO A 138 15.65 -13.51 -13.21
C PRO A 138 14.39 -14.25 -13.66
N LYS A 139 14.17 -15.46 -13.15
CA LYS A 139 13.06 -16.35 -13.56
C LYS A 139 11.70 -15.65 -13.57
N LEU A 140 11.44 -14.76 -12.59
CA LEU A 140 10.21 -13.98 -12.55
C LEU A 140 10.04 -13.07 -13.77
N MET A 141 11.12 -12.43 -14.23
CA MET A 141 11.09 -11.54 -15.40
C MET A 141 10.75 -12.34 -16.66
N GLU A 142 11.37 -13.49 -16.86
CA GLU A 142 11.10 -14.39 -17.98
C GLU A 142 9.65 -14.93 -17.97
N GLN A 143 9.10 -15.17 -16.77
CA GLN A 143 7.70 -15.57 -16.61
C GLN A 143 6.70 -14.43 -16.87
N CYS A 144 7.12 -13.18 -16.68
CA CYS A 144 6.23 -12.02 -16.75
C CYS A 144 6.29 -11.29 -18.09
N PHE A 145 7.36 -11.45 -18.88
CA PHE A 145 7.58 -10.63 -20.05
C PHE A 145 8.14 -11.46 -21.23
N PRO A 146 7.64 -11.23 -22.46
CA PRO A 146 8.27 -11.76 -23.65
C PRO A 146 9.69 -11.23 -23.82
N ARG A 147 10.54 -12.01 -24.51
CA ARG A 147 11.96 -11.68 -24.77
C ARG A 147 12.15 -10.28 -25.36
N GLY A 148 11.42 -9.93 -26.42
CA GLY A 148 11.53 -8.60 -27.04
C GLY A 148 11.13 -7.46 -26.09
N THR A 149 10.18 -7.70 -25.19
CA THR A 149 9.77 -6.75 -24.15
C THR A 149 10.85 -6.60 -23.08
N LEU A 150 11.47 -7.71 -22.64
CA LEU A 150 12.58 -7.69 -21.68
C LEU A 150 13.76 -6.89 -22.21
N LEU A 151 14.15 -7.11 -23.47
CA LEU A 151 15.26 -6.37 -24.07
C LEU A 151 15.04 -4.87 -24.03
N ARG A 152 13.83 -4.40 -24.39
CA ARG A 152 13.51 -2.97 -24.35
C ARG A 152 13.45 -2.42 -22.92
N LEU A 153 12.85 -3.14 -21.98
CA LEU A 153 12.80 -2.73 -20.57
C LEU A 153 14.22 -2.67 -19.95
N TYR A 154 15.05 -3.67 -20.21
CA TYR A 154 16.44 -3.68 -19.71
C TYR A 154 17.31 -2.64 -20.41
N SER A 155 17.04 -2.30 -21.67
CA SER A 155 17.70 -1.17 -22.34
C SER A 155 17.35 0.15 -21.65
N LEU A 156 16.07 0.39 -21.33
CA LEU A 156 15.67 1.56 -20.52
C LEU A 156 16.33 1.58 -19.14
N ARG A 157 16.38 0.43 -18.46
CA ARG A 157 17.02 0.31 -17.13
C ARG A 157 18.51 0.62 -17.19
N THR A 158 19.20 0.10 -18.19
CA THR A 158 20.64 0.29 -18.37
C THR A 158 20.95 1.73 -18.75
N ALA A 159 20.23 2.28 -19.72
CA ALA A 159 20.32 3.70 -20.10
C ALA A 159 20.11 4.64 -18.92
N LEU A 160 19.07 4.38 -18.11
CA LEU A 160 18.79 5.15 -16.90
C LEU A 160 19.94 5.06 -15.90
N SER A 161 20.53 3.87 -15.71
CA SER A 161 21.65 3.66 -14.79
C SER A 161 22.93 4.35 -15.25
N GLU A 162 23.21 4.36 -16.56
CA GLU A 162 24.41 4.97 -17.15
C GLU A 162 24.33 6.50 -17.15
N LEU A 163 23.12 7.05 -17.34
CA LEU A 163 22.87 8.49 -17.37
C LEU A 163 22.55 9.09 -15.99
N ALA A 164 22.37 8.27 -14.95
CA ALA A 164 21.97 8.71 -13.62
C ALA A 164 22.99 9.69 -13.03
N ASP A 165 22.52 10.88 -12.65
CA ASP A 165 23.32 11.99 -12.13
C ASP A 165 22.89 12.46 -10.73
N SER A 166 22.09 11.65 -10.03
CA SER A 166 21.45 11.99 -8.74
C SER A 166 20.51 13.20 -8.78
N SER A 167 20.15 13.69 -9.97
CA SER A 167 19.18 14.77 -10.11
C SER A 167 17.76 14.30 -9.78
N PRO A 168 16.86 15.21 -9.38
CA PRO A 168 15.44 14.93 -9.30
C PRO A 168 14.85 14.40 -10.62
N ALA A 169 15.37 14.83 -11.77
CA ALA A 169 14.95 14.36 -13.08
C ALA A 169 15.27 12.86 -13.30
N ALA A 170 16.44 12.41 -12.83
CA ALA A 170 16.82 11.00 -12.83
C ALA A 170 15.91 10.17 -11.91
N GLU A 171 15.59 10.65 -10.70
CA GLU A 171 14.69 9.95 -9.77
C GLU A 171 13.24 9.89 -10.28
N LEU A 172 12.74 10.96 -10.90
CA LEU A 172 11.43 10.95 -11.57
C LEU A 172 11.40 9.96 -12.74
N SER A 173 12.49 9.86 -13.50
CA SER A 173 12.62 8.90 -14.61
C SER A 173 12.74 7.45 -14.12
N TRP A 174 13.35 7.21 -12.96
CA TRP A 174 13.31 5.93 -12.28
C TRP A 174 11.88 5.54 -11.88
N LEU A 175 11.14 6.45 -11.24
CA LEU A 175 9.75 6.23 -10.85
C LEU A 175 8.89 5.91 -12.07
N MET A 176 9.11 6.66 -13.16
CA MET A 176 8.44 6.45 -14.43
C MET A 176 8.69 5.02 -14.96
N LEU A 177 9.95 4.58 -15.02
CA LEU A 177 10.32 3.24 -15.49
C LEU A 177 9.65 2.13 -14.67
N VAL A 178 9.70 2.19 -13.34
CA VAL A 178 9.10 1.14 -12.50
C VAL A 178 7.56 1.14 -12.60
N SER A 179 6.94 2.29 -12.86
CA SER A 179 5.48 2.40 -12.98
C SER A 179 4.90 1.74 -14.22
N ILE A 180 5.69 1.58 -15.30
CA ILE A 180 5.21 1.03 -16.57
C ILE A 180 5.31 -0.50 -16.65
N LEU A 181 6.00 -1.16 -15.72
CA LEU A 181 6.29 -2.60 -15.81
C LEU A 181 5.03 -3.45 -15.95
N ARG A 182 3.99 -3.17 -15.15
CA ARG A 182 2.76 -3.98 -15.15
C ARG A 182 1.88 -3.79 -16.38
N GLN A 183 1.97 -2.66 -17.08
CA GLN A 183 1.26 -2.42 -18.34
C GLN A 183 2.01 -3.01 -19.55
N CYS A 184 3.33 -3.13 -19.44
CA CYS A 184 4.18 -3.82 -20.42
C CYS A 184 4.17 -5.34 -20.26
N SER A 185 3.56 -5.86 -19.18
CA SER A 185 3.49 -7.29 -18.92
C SER A 185 2.19 -7.91 -19.44
N PRO A 186 2.24 -8.99 -20.25
CA PRO A 186 1.06 -9.77 -20.65
C PRO A 186 0.41 -10.54 -19.51
N VAL A 187 0.99 -10.60 -18.32
CA VAL A 187 0.44 -11.42 -17.23
C VAL A 187 -0.57 -10.64 -16.40
N GLY A 188 -1.57 -11.36 -15.90
CA GLY A 188 -2.60 -10.85 -15.02
C GLY A 188 -2.03 -10.45 -13.66
N THR A 189 -2.77 -9.60 -12.96
CA THR A 189 -2.44 -9.21 -11.59
C THR A 189 -3.67 -9.40 -10.71
N ALA A 190 -3.54 -10.13 -9.59
CA ALA A 190 -4.61 -10.28 -8.61
C ALA A 190 -4.88 -8.93 -7.94
N GLN A 191 -5.92 -8.18 -8.35
CA GLN A 191 -6.26 -6.86 -7.78
C GLN A 191 -5.04 -5.92 -7.61
N TRP A 192 -4.08 -6.01 -8.53
CA TRP A 192 -2.79 -5.27 -8.48
C TRP A 192 -1.87 -5.58 -7.28
N GLN A 193 -2.17 -6.63 -6.55
CA GLN A 193 -1.40 -7.15 -5.42
C GLN A 193 -0.26 -8.03 -5.97
N TYR A 194 -0.60 -9.19 -6.52
CA TYR A 194 0.37 -10.18 -6.99
C TYR A 194 0.33 -10.34 -8.50
N VAL A 195 1.49 -10.53 -9.10
CA VAL A 195 1.62 -10.98 -10.48
C VAL A 195 1.17 -12.44 -10.57
N LEU A 196 0.29 -12.74 -11.52
CA LEU A 196 -0.23 -14.07 -11.80
C LEU A 196 0.22 -14.51 -13.20
N PRO A 197 1.41 -15.12 -13.35
CA PRO A 197 1.94 -15.55 -14.65
C PRO A 197 1.01 -16.50 -15.42
N SER A 198 0.16 -17.24 -14.72
CA SER A 198 -0.82 -18.16 -15.30
C SER A 198 -2.05 -17.49 -15.92
N LYS A 199 -2.26 -16.18 -15.73
CA LYS A 199 -3.37 -15.42 -16.33
C LYS A 199 -2.82 -14.46 -17.38
N LYS A 200 -3.45 -14.36 -18.54
CA LYS A 200 -3.01 -13.45 -19.63
C LYS A 200 -3.91 -12.21 -19.72
N LYS A 201 -3.33 -11.07 -20.13
CA LYS A 201 -3.98 -9.82 -20.49
C LYS A 201 -4.08 -9.69 -22.00
N VAL A 202 -5.14 -9.04 -22.48
CA VAL A 202 -5.40 -8.82 -23.92
C VAL A 202 -4.61 -7.63 -24.48
N LYS A 203 -4.40 -6.58 -23.68
CA LYS A 203 -3.69 -5.37 -24.09
C LYS A 203 -2.36 -5.25 -23.35
N VAL A 204 -1.28 -5.19 -24.10
CA VAL A 204 0.09 -4.96 -23.61
C VAL A 204 0.66 -3.78 -24.38
N VAL A 205 1.25 -2.83 -23.67
CA VAL A 205 1.86 -1.65 -24.28
C VAL A 205 3.34 -1.93 -24.52
N ASP A 206 3.87 -1.46 -25.65
CA ASP A 206 5.30 -1.53 -25.92
C ASP A 206 6.10 -0.70 -24.89
N PRO A 207 7.23 -1.19 -24.35
CA PRO A 207 8.01 -0.46 -23.34
C PRO A 207 8.44 0.96 -23.70
N PHE A 208 8.88 1.21 -24.93
CA PHE A 208 9.35 2.55 -25.32
C PHE A 208 8.16 3.51 -25.45
N ARG A 209 7.07 3.04 -26.06
CA ARG A 209 5.81 3.79 -26.13
C ARG A 209 5.24 4.06 -24.72
N ALA A 210 5.23 3.05 -23.86
CA ALA A 210 4.77 3.18 -22.48
C ALA A 210 5.58 4.20 -21.68
N PHE A 211 6.90 4.24 -21.90
CA PHE A 211 7.82 5.18 -21.28
C PHE A 211 7.54 6.62 -21.75
N GLU A 212 7.40 6.83 -23.07
CA GLU A 212 7.03 8.12 -23.66
C GLU A 212 5.66 8.62 -23.19
N GLU A 213 4.62 7.78 -23.26
CA GLU A 213 3.26 8.12 -22.79
C GLU A 213 3.28 8.48 -21.29
N LYS A 214 4.06 7.76 -20.48
CA LYS A 214 4.18 8.06 -19.04
C LYS A 214 4.95 9.35 -18.78
N MET A 215 5.99 9.66 -19.57
CA MET A 215 6.72 10.93 -19.50
C MET A 215 5.77 12.11 -19.75
N LEU A 216 4.97 12.04 -20.82
CA LEU A 216 3.99 13.09 -21.14
C LEU A 216 2.95 13.24 -20.03
N GLN A 217 2.44 12.13 -19.49
CA GLN A 217 1.50 12.15 -18.37
C GLN A 217 2.11 12.82 -17.12
N MET A 218 3.33 12.41 -16.74
CA MET A 218 4.00 12.96 -15.55
C MET A 218 4.31 14.44 -15.74
N ALA A 219 4.77 14.87 -16.92
CA ALA A 219 5.03 16.27 -17.23
C ALA A 219 3.75 17.13 -17.16
N GLN A 220 2.63 16.62 -17.67
CA GLN A 220 1.33 17.28 -17.54
C GLN A 220 0.90 17.38 -16.07
N ASP A 221 1.04 16.31 -15.30
CA ASP A 221 0.72 16.29 -13.87
C ASP A 221 1.57 17.27 -13.06
N MET A 222 2.87 17.37 -13.37
CA MET A 222 3.77 18.36 -12.76
C MET A 222 3.28 19.77 -13.06
N THR A 223 2.96 20.07 -14.33
CA THR A 223 2.46 21.39 -14.75
C THR A 223 1.18 21.76 -13.98
N VAL A 224 0.21 20.83 -13.91
CA VAL A 224 -1.02 21.03 -13.13
C VAL A 224 -0.70 21.23 -11.65
N ARG A 225 0.12 20.38 -11.05
CA ARG A 225 0.46 20.47 -9.62
C ARG A 225 1.22 21.75 -9.27
N GLN A 226 2.09 22.25 -10.15
CA GLN A 226 2.86 23.49 -9.98
C GLN A 226 2.00 24.75 -10.10
N SER A 227 0.83 24.67 -10.76
CA SER A 227 -0.17 25.75 -10.76
C SER A 227 -0.98 25.85 -9.46
N LEU A 228 -0.87 24.86 -8.57
CA LEU A 228 -1.57 24.79 -7.29
C LEU A 228 -0.65 25.19 -6.13
N PRO A 229 -1.19 25.52 -4.93
CA PRO A 229 -0.39 25.86 -3.76
C PRO A 229 0.70 24.83 -3.46
N GLY A 230 1.95 25.31 -3.37
CA GLY A 230 3.10 24.44 -3.16
C GLY A 230 3.30 23.99 -1.72
N GLY A 231 2.82 24.76 -0.73
CA GLY A 231 3.03 24.49 0.69
C GLY A 231 4.50 24.27 1.11
N PRO A 232 4.76 23.98 2.39
CA PRO A 232 6.08 23.54 2.84
C PRO A 232 6.47 22.21 2.18
N LYS A 233 7.74 22.01 1.82
CA LYS A 233 8.23 20.72 1.32
C LYS A 233 8.04 19.63 2.39
N ALA A 234 7.29 18.59 2.06
CA ALA A 234 7.14 17.42 2.90
C ALA A 234 8.39 16.53 2.84
N LYS A 235 8.54 15.61 3.82
CA LYS A 235 9.68 14.68 3.88
C LYS A 235 9.22 13.26 4.18
N ILE A 236 9.91 12.28 3.59
CA ILE A 236 9.73 10.85 3.87
C ILE A 236 11.00 10.30 4.52
N PHE A 237 10.85 9.71 5.70
CA PHE A 237 11.90 8.95 6.37
C PHE A 237 11.73 7.46 6.05
N HIS A 238 12.81 6.85 5.55
CA HIS A 238 12.89 5.39 5.40
C HIS A 238 13.26 4.80 6.76
N GLU A 239 12.26 4.53 7.58
CA GLU A 239 12.41 4.14 8.97
C GLU A 239 11.24 3.25 9.42
N ASP A 240 11.39 2.65 10.59
CA ASP A 240 10.37 1.80 11.20
C ASP A 240 9.41 2.63 12.08
N ALA A 241 8.12 2.50 11.82
CA ALA A 241 7.05 3.16 12.57
C ALA A 241 7.05 2.81 14.07
N ARG A 242 7.56 1.62 14.44
CA ARG A 242 7.74 1.20 15.85
C ARG A 242 8.73 2.07 16.60
N LYS A 243 9.52 2.89 15.91
CA LYS A 243 10.52 3.80 16.47
C LYS A 243 10.25 5.25 16.12
N CYS A 244 9.87 5.57 14.88
CA CYS A 244 9.70 6.94 14.37
C CYS A 244 10.91 7.84 14.71
N SER A 245 12.13 7.33 14.51
CA SER A 245 13.36 7.90 15.07
C SER A 245 13.64 9.33 14.63
N SER A 246 13.40 9.65 13.35
CA SER A 246 13.62 10.99 12.78
C SER A 246 12.51 11.99 13.08
N VAL A 247 11.39 11.56 13.67
CA VAL A 247 10.29 12.45 14.02
C VAL A 247 10.54 13.04 15.42
N PRO A 248 10.59 14.39 15.57
CA PRO A 248 10.86 15.01 16.87
C PRO A 248 9.76 14.73 17.91
N PHE A 249 10.14 14.80 19.19
CA PHE A 249 9.20 14.68 20.31
C PHE A 249 8.08 15.73 20.20
N GLY A 250 6.83 15.32 20.38
CA GLY A 250 5.67 16.22 20.36
C GLY A 250 5.50 17.04 19.07
N TRP A 251 6.04 16.58 17.94
CA TRP A 251 6.00 17.31 16.67
C TRP A 251 4.65 17.25 15.95
N ALA A 252 3.98 16.09 15.98
CA ALA A 252 2.76 15.86 15.20
C ALA A 252 1.54 16.41 15.94
N GLN A 253 0.87 17.40 15.35
CA GLN A 253 -0.43 17.90 15.85
C GLN A 253 -1.58 17.07 15.30
N LEU A 254 -1.38 16.45 14.14
CA LEU A 254 -2.28 15.51 13.51
C LEU A 254 -1.50 14.31 13.01
N VAL A 255 -2.03 13.11 13.22
CA VAL A 255 -1.56 11.88 12.60
C VAL A 255 -2.70 11.32 11.76
N ILE A 256 -2.48 11.09 10.47
CA ILE A 256 -3.45 10.44 9.58
C ILE A 256 -2.74 9.27 8.93
N THR A 257 -3.32 8.08 8.98
CA THR A 257 -2.73 6.90 8.33
C THR A 257 -3.73 5.79 8.10
N SER A 258 -3.30 4.78 7.34
CA SER A 258 -3.92 3.48 7.22
C SER A 258 -2.83 2.43 7.46
N PRO A 259 -2.74 1.81 8.65
CA PRO A 259 -1.67 0.86 8.94
C PRO A 259 -1.80 -0.41 8.07
N PRO A 260 -0.76 -1.24 7.97
CA PRO A 260 -0.86 -2.55 7.33
C PRO A 260 -1.96 -3.41 7.97
N TYR A 261 -3.01 -3.81 7.25
CA TYR A 261 -4.08 -4.61 7.86
C TYR A 261 -3.64 -6.05 8.16
N ALA A 262 -4.05 -6.60 9.30
CA ALA A 262 -3.84 -8.00 9.71
C ALA A 262 -4.69 -9.01 8.90
N ASN A 263 -4.67 -8.92 7.57
CA ASN A 263 -5.51 -9.68 6.64
C ASN A 263 -4.70 -10.64 5.75
N ASN A 264 -3.42 -10.88 6.09
CA ASN A 264 -2.49 -11.69 5.31
C ASN A 264 -2.19 -11.12 3.91
N PHE A 265 -2.18 -9.81 3.77
CA PHE A 265 -1.60 -9.12 2.62
C PHE A 265 -0.08 -8.98 2.82
N ASP A 266 0.69 -9.45 1.84
CA ASP A 266 2.14 -9.37 1.85
C ASP A 266 2.60 -8.11 1.10
N TYR A 267 2.84 -7.04 1.87
CA TYR A 267 3.29 -5.75 1.35
C TYR A 267 4.66 -5.81 0.67
N ALA A 268 5.51 -6.79 1.02
CA ALA A 268 6.80 -6.98 0.37
C ALA A 268 6.65 -7.67 -1.00
N ASP A 269 5.80 -8.70 -1.08
CA ASP A 269 5.55 -9.41 -2.34
C ASP A 269 4.74 -8.55 -3.33
N ALA A 270 3.98 -7.57 -2.83
CA ALA A 270 3.22 -6.63 -3.66
C ALA A 270 4.09 -5.84 -4.66
N THR A 271 5.37 -5.59 -4.34
CA THR A 271 6.34 -4.88 -5.20
C THR A 271 7.44 -5.80 -5.74
N ARG A 272 7.31 -7.13 -5.60
CA ARG A 272 8.36 -8.07 -6.00
C ARG A 272 8.72 -7.97 -7.48
N LEU A 273 7.75 -7.72 -8.35
CA LEU A 273 8.01 -7.55 -9.79
C LEU A 273 8.98 -6.39 -10.03
N GLU A 274 8.67 -5.23 -9.46
CA GLU A 274 9.43 -4.01 -9.61
C GLU A 274 10.83 -4.13 -8.99
N MET A 275 10.92 -4.69 -7.78
CA MET A 275 12.19 -4.90 -7.09
C MET A 275 13.08 -5.92 -7.81
N THR A 276 12.52 -7.01 -8.34
CA THR A 276 13.28 -7.96 -9.17
C THR A 276 13.76 -7.32 -10.46
N PHE A 277 12.95 -6.47 -11.08
CA PHE A 277 13.34 -5.76 -12.29
C PHE A 277 14.51 -4.78 -12.07
N ILE A 278 14.51 -4.04 -10.97
CA ILE A 278 15.61 -3.11 -10.63
C ILE A 278 16.85 -3.85 -10.11
N GLY A 279 16.71 -5.10 -9.67
CA GLY A 279 17.82 -5.92 -9.17
C GLY A 279 18.04 -5.83 -7.66
N GLU A 280 17.06 -5.31 -6.90
CA GLU A 280 17.11 -5.26 -5.43
C GLU A 280 16.93 -6.66 -4.80
N ILE A 281 16.27 -7.57 -5.52
CA ILE A 281 16.06 -8.97 -5.13
C ILE A 281 16.12 -9.87 -6.37
N ASN A 282 16.50 -11.13 -6.20
CA ASN A 282 16.53 -12.15 -7.25
C ASN A 282 15.33 -13.11 -7.15
N SER A 283 14.84 -13.36 -5.94
CA SER A 283 13.83 -14.37 -5.67
C SER A 283 12.81 -13.94 -4.60
N TRP A 284 11.73 -14.70 -4.48
CA TRP A 284 10.74 -14.52 -3.40
C TRP A 284 11.34 -14.73 -2.00
N GLY A 285 12.37 -15.59 -1.88
CA GLY A 285 13.04 -15.85 -0.59
C GLY A 285 13.76 -14.62 -0.04
N ASP A 286 14.29 -13.78 -0.94
CA ASP A 286 15.07 -12.59 -0.59
C ASP A 286 14.23 -11.53 0.13
N LEU A 287 12.90 -11.56 -0.06
CA LEU A 287 11.95 -10.62 0.58
C LEU A 287 12.04 -10.66 2.10
N GLN A 288 12.38 -11.81 2.71
CA GLN A 288 12.47 -11.93 4.16
C GLN A 288 13.51 -10.98 4.75
N ASN A 289 14.72 -11.00 4.17
CA ASN A 289 15.86 -10.25 4.67
C ASN A 289 15.94 -8.83 4.13
N SER A 290 15.35 -8.58 2.96
CA SER A 290 15.42 -7.28 2.29
C SER A 290 14.29 -6.34 2.70
N VAL A 291 13.10 -6.88 3.05
CA VAL A 291 11.91 -6.07 3.31
C VAL A 291 11.15 -6.52 4.55
N ARG A 292 10.67 -7.78 4.61
CA ARG A 292 9.67 -8.23 5.61
C ARG A 292 10.10 -8.00 7.05
N LYS A 293 11.40 -8.11 7.36
CA LYS A 293 11.94 -7.87 8.71
C LYS A 293 11.71 -6.44 9.23
N TYR A 294 11.54 -5.46 8.33
CA TYR A 294 11.29 -4.06 8.69
C TYR A 294 9.80 -3.73 8.78
N LEU A 295 8.94 -4.54 8.18
CA LEU A 295 7.50 -4.30 8.14
C LEU A 295 6.82 -4.75 9.45
N VAL A 296 5.66 -4.14 9.72
CA VAL A 296 4.71 -4.68 10.70
C VAL A 296 4.29 -6.09 10.24
N ARG A 297 4.22 -7.03 11.19
CA ARG A 297 3.97 -8.46 10.93
C ARG A 297 2.49 -8.75 10.66
N SER A 298 1.97 -8.23 9.55
CA SER A 298 0.56 -8.35 9.13
C SER A 298 0.25 -9.56 8.23
N CYS A 299 1.25 -10.44 8.01
CA CYS A 299 1.18 -11.55 7.08
C CYS A 299 1.85 -12.82 7.63
N SER A 300 1.28 -14.01 7.39
CA SER A 300 1.81 -15.30 7.85
C SER A 300 3.22 -15.58 7.33
N GLN A 301 3.56 -15.03 6.17
CA GLN A 301 4.90 -15.11 5.57
C GLN A 301 5.94 -14.33 6.38
N HIS A 302 5.54 -13.26 7.09
CA HIS A 302 6.45 -12.48 7.94
C HIS A 302 6.83 -13.25 9.21
N VAL A 303 5.91 -14.08 9.71
CA VAL A 303 6.04 -14.78 11.00
C VAL A 303 6.43 -16.24 10.87
N ALA A 304 6.62 -16.76 9.65
CA ALA A 304 7.04 -18.15 9.43
C ALA A 304 8.30 -18.54 10.23
N PRO A 305 9.35 -17.68 10.36
CA PRO A 305 10.52 -18.01 11.17
C PRO A 305 10.28 -18.05 12.68
N ILE A 306 9.15 -17.50 13.15
CA ILE A 306 8.82 -17.35 14.58
C ILE A 306 7.50 -18.03 14.95
N SER A 307 7.02 -18.97 14.14
CA SER A 307 5.70 -19.61 14.32
C SER A 307 5.54 -20.31 15.67
N GLY A 308 6.65 -20.73 16.31
CA GLY A 308 6.64 -21.34 17.64
C GLY A 308 6.59 -20.35 18.80
N GLN A 309 6.74 -19.04 18.56
CA GLN A 309 6.92 -18.03 19.61
C GLN A 309 5.62 -17.34 20.04
N THR A 310 4.46 -17.86 19.64
CA THR A 310 3.16 -17.19 19.89
C THR A 310 2.92 -16.88 21.38
N LYS A 311 3.21 -17.84 22.27
CA LYS A 311 3.04 -17.66 23.72
C LYS A 311 3.99 -16.60 24.29
N GLU A 312 5.27 -16.64 23.89
CA GLU A 312 6.28 -15.67 24.31
C GLU A 312 5.89 -14.24 23.89
N ILE A 313 5.36 -14.09 22.67
CA ILE A 313 4.91 -12.79 22.15
C ILE A 313 3.73 -12.26 22.96
N ILE A 314 2.75 -13.10 23.32
CA ILE A 314 1.56 -12.68 24.08
C ILE A 314 1.92 -12.20 25.49
N GLU A 315 2.95 -12.79 26.11
CA GLU A 315 3.42 -12.40 27.44
C GLU A 315 4.15 -11.05 27.50
N ASP A 316 4.46 -10.45 26.34
CA ASP A 316 5.07 -9.13 26.26
C ASP A 316 4.24 -8.09 27.05
N PRO A 317 4.85 -7.32 27.98
CA PRO A 317 4.14 -6.31 28.76
C PRO A 317 3.40 -5.27 27.92
N VAL A 318 3.86 -4.98 26.69
CA VAL A 318 3.18 -4.00 25.81
C VAL A 318 1.78 -4.46 25.39
N LEU A 319 1.46 -5.75 25.55
CA LEU A 319 0.17 -6.34 25.20
C LEU A 319 -0.77 -6.49 26.41
N LEU A 320 -0.34 -6.11 27.62
CA LEU A 320 -1.12 -6.28 28.84
C LEU A 320 -2.60 -5.83 28.72
N PRO A 321 -2.95 -4.70 28.07
CA PRO A 321 -4.35 -4.23 27.98
C PRO A 321 -5.28 -5.18 27.23
N ILE A 322 -4.76 -6.00 26.31
CA ILE A 322 -5.54 -6.89 25.44
C ILE A 322 -5.15 -8.36 25.61
N ARG A 323 -4.22 -8.67 26.53
CA ARG A 323 -3.54 -9.98 26.61
C ARG A 323 -4.50 -11.15 26.71
N SER A 324 -5.47 -11.08 27.62
CA SER A 324 -6.42 -12.17 27.86
C SER A 324 -7.19 -12.51 26.59
N GLU A 325 -7.81 -11.51 25.96
CA GLU A 325 -8.60 -11.72 24.76
C GLU A 325 -7.76 -12.11 23.55
N LEU A 326 -6.54 -11.55 23.44
CA LEU A 326 -5.59 -11.94 22.41
C LEU A 326 -5.18 -13.40 22.56
N ALA A 327 -4.93 -13.88 23.78
CA ALA A 327 -4.59 -15.27 24.04
C ALA A 327 -5.73 -16.21 23.60
N ASP A 328 -6.97 -15.88 23.94
CA ASP A 328 -8.16 -16.66 23.55
C ASP A 328 -8.33 -16.72 22.03
N VAL A 329 -8.16 -15.58 21.33
CA VAL A 329 -8.22 -15.51 19.87
C VAL A 329 -7.09 -16.32 19.23
N CYS A 330 -5.86 -16.22 19.75
CA CYS A 330 -4.72 -16.98 19.27
C CYS A 330 -4.90 -18.49 19.47
N ALA A 331 -5.43 -18.94 20.61
CA ALA A 331 -5.72 -20.36 20.86
C ALA A 331 -6.75 -20.91 19.85
N ARG A 332 -7.85 -20.19 19.63
CA ARG A 332 -8.87 -20.55 18.63
C ARG A 332 -8.31 -20.59 17.20
N LEU A 333 -7.45 -19.63 16.84
CA LEU A 333 -6.78 -19.61 15.53
C LEU A 333 -5.79 -20.76 15.35
N GLU A 334 -5.15 -21.22 16.43
CA GLU A 334 -4.24 -22.37 16.41
C GLU A 334 -4.99 -23.69 16.25
N GLU A 335 -6.11 -23.85 16.95
CA GLU A 335 -7.01 -25.01 16.78
C GLU A 335 -7.58 -25.04 15.36
N GLU A 336 -8.18 -23.92 14.91
CA GLU A 336 -8.81 -23.84 13.60
C GLU A 336 -7.81 -24.07 12.46
N ARG A 337 -6.52 -23.73 12.64
CA ARG A 337 -5.45 -23.97 11.64
C ARG A 337 -5.43 -25.41 11.13
N GLU A 338 -5.71 -26.38 11.99
CA GLU A 338 -5.65 -27.81 11.64
C GLU A 338 -6.72 -28.23 10.62
N HIS A 339 -7.78 -27.43 10.45
CA HIS A 339 -8.85 -27.65 9.48
C HIS A 339 -8.59 -27.02 8.10
N HIS A 340 -7.50 -26.28 7.92
CA HIS A 340 -7.21 -25.55 6.68
C HIS A 340 -5.96 -26.07 5.96
N GLY A 341 -6.08 -26.25 4.64
CA GLY A 341 -4.94 -26.52 3.77
C GLY A 341 -3.88 -25.42 3.86
N GLY A 342 -2.61 -25.80 3.98
CA GLY A 342 -1.47 -24.90 4.12
C GLY A 342 -1.17 -24.43 5.55
N LYS A 343 -2.04 -24.71 6.53
CA LYS A 343 -1.81 -24.52 7.97
C LYS A 343 -1.11 -23.19 8.32
N LYS A 344 -1.57 -22.09 7.73
CA LYS A 344 -1.02 -20.75 8.00
C LYS A 344 -1.11 -20.40 9.48
N THR A 345 -0.03 -19.86 10.01
CA THR A 345 0.16 -19.56 11.44
C THR A 345 -0.46 -18.21 11.80
N TYR A 346 -1.78 -18.07 11.58
CA TYR A 346 -2.48 -16.81 11.86
C TYR A 346 -2.50 -16.44 13.35
N HIS A 347 -2.46 -17.41 14.25
CA HIS A 347 -2.30 -17.17 15.69
C HIS A 347 -0.99 -16.40 15.98
N THR A 348 0.15 -16.83 15.43
CA THR A 348 1.42 -16.09 15.54
C THR A 348 1.36 -14.73 14.85
N MET A 349 0.76 -14.67 13.67
CA MET A 349 0.63 -13.42 12.90
C MET A 349 -0.15 -12.36 13.70
N VAL A 350 -1.29 -12.74 14.29
CA VAL A 350 -2.12 -11.83 15.09
C VAL A 350 -1.37 -11.37 16.34
N ALA A 351 -0.74 -12.29 17.09
CA ALA A 351 0.08 -11.92 18.26
C ALA A 351 1.21 -10.94 17.89
N ALA A 352 1.98 -11.27 16.85
CA ALA A 352 3.09 -10.46 16.37
C ALA A 352 2.63 -9.08 15.85
N TYR A 353 1.50 -9.03 15.16
CA TYR A 353 0.90 -7.80 14.64
C TYR A 353 0.55 -6.83 15.77
N PHE A 354 -0.19 -7.26 16.79
CA PHE A 354 -0.54 -6.38 17.90
C PHE A 354 0.67 -6.03 18.76
N SER A 355 1.66 -6.91 18.86
CA SER A 355 2.95 -6.62 19.51
C SER A 355 3.72 -5.51 18.80
N ASP A 356 3.70 -5.48 17.46
CA ASP A 356 4.25 -4.38 16.66
C ASP A 356 3.44 -3.10 16.83
N MET A 357 2.11 -3.18 16.75
CA MET A 357 1.22 -2.02 16.82
C MET A 357 1.22 -1.36 18.21
N ALA A 358 1.37 -2.13 19.29
CA ALA A 358 1.56 -1.58 20.63
C ALA A 358 2.82 -0.69 20.70
N ARG A 359 3.93 -1.13 20.09
CA ARG A 359 5.17 -0.34 19.99
C ARG A 359 4.99 0.89 19.11
N VAL A 360 4.22 0.79 18.02
CA VAL A 360 3.84 1.94 17.19
C VAL A 360 3.05 2.95 18.02
N TRP A 361 2.08 2.53 18.83
CA TRP A 361 1.35 3.44 19.72
C TRP A 361 2.26 4.14 20.73
N THR A 362 3.23 3.42 21.31
CA THR A 362 4.26 4.03 22.18
C THR A 362 5.10 5.08 21.44
N ALA A 363 5.55 4.77 20.22
CA ALA A 363 6.29 5.71 19.39
C ALA A 363 5.42 6.92 18.99
N LEU A 364 4.16 6.69 18.64
CA LEU A 364 3.20 7.75 18.32
C LEU A 364 2.93 8.64 19.52
N ARG A 365 2.81 8.10 20.73
CA ARG A 365 2.64 8.94 21.92
C ARG A 365 3.81 9.91 22.08
N ARG A 366 5.04 9.43 21.89
CA ARG A 366 6.25 10.26 21.98
C ARG A 366 6.26 11.40 20.97
N VAL A 367 5.85 11.14 19.73
CA VAL A 367 5.95 12.13 18.63
C VAL A 367 4.71 13.00 18.47
N THR A 368 3.58 12.63 19.09
CA THR A 368 2.33 13.40 19.03
C THR A 368 2.32 14.50 20.10
N ALA A 369 2.05 15.73 19.67
CA ALA A 369 1.92 16.90 20.54
C ALA A 369 0.80 16.72 21.57
N GLY A 370 0.89 17.43 22.71
CA GLY A 370 -0.25 17.52 23.63
C GLY A 370 -1.47 18.15 22.95
N GLY A 371 -2.65 17.53 23.09
CA GLY A 371 -3.85 17.91 22.35
C GLY A 371 -3.84 17.49 20.88
N GLY A 372 -2.81 16.76 20.43
CA GLY A 372 -2.74 16.21 19.09
C GLY A 372 -3.76 15.10 18.86
N ARG A 373 -4.21 14.97 17.62
CA ARG A 373 -5.22 13.98 17.22
C ARG A 373 -4.61 12.94 16.29
N VAL A 374 -5.02 11.69 16.44
CA VAL A 374 -4.63 10.58 15.58
C VAL A 374 -5.88 10.02 14.92
N CYS A 375 -5.83 9.81 13.61
CA CYS A 375 -6.90 9.19 12.82
C CYS A 375 -6.34 8.02 12.02
N PHE A 376 -6.74 6.82 12.39
CA PHE A 376 -6.40 5.58 11.70
C PHE A 376 -7.59 5.12 10.87
N VAL A 377 -7.40 4.95 9.56
CA VAL A 377 -8.35 4.18 8.73
C VAL A 377 -8.04 2.70 8.96
N VAL A 378 -8.96 1.98 9.60
CA VAL A 378 -8.78 0.58 9.96
C VAL A 378 -10.05 -0.20 9.71
N GLY A 379 -9.88 -1.47 9.41
CA GLY A 379 -10.99 -2.41 9.36
C GLY A 379 -10.63 -3.72 10.03
N ASP A 380 -11.65 -4.38 10.54
CA ASP A 380 -11.48 -5.64 11.25
C ASP A 380 -11.00 -6.76 10.33
N SER A 381 -10.54 -7.82 10.98
CA SER A 381 -10.07 -9.03 10.34
C SER A 381 -10.76 -10.25 10.94
N ALA A 382 -10.87 -11.31 10.14
CA ALA A 382 -11.25 -12.61 10.64
C ALA A 382 -10.45 -13.73 9.94
N PRO A 383 -9.15 -13.87 10.25
CA PRO A 383 -8.36 -14.99 9.77
C PRO A 383 -9.02 -16.31 10.20
N TYR A 384 -9.15 -17.27 9.28
CA TYR A 384 -9.95 -18.49 9.46
C TYR A 384 -11.40 -18.28 9.96
N GLY A 385 -11.98 -17.10 9.80
CA GLY A 385 -13.31 -16.81 10.34
C GLY A 385 -13.34 -16.61 11.86
N ILE A 386 -12.19 -16.46 12.51
CA ILE A 386 -12.12 -16.05 13.92
C ILE A 386 -11.98 -14.53 13.97
N TYR A 387 -13.00 -13.85 14.52
CA TYR A 387 -13.04 -12.40 14.60
C TYR A 387 -11.91 -11.82 15.46
N VAL A 388 -11.29 -10.75 14.97
CA VAL A 388 -10.27 -9.96 15.65
C VAL A 388 -10.77 -8.50 15.75
N PRO A 389 -11.03 -7.98 16.96
CA PRO A 389 -11.58 -6.63 17.17
C PRO A 389 -10.47 -5.57 17.06
N VAL A 390 -10.06 -5.23 15.83
CA VAL A 390 -8.86 -4.42 15.56
C VAL A 390 -9.03 -3.01 16.10
N ASP A 391 -10.18 -2.40 15.87
CA ASP A 391 -10.52 -1.05 16.30
C ASP A 391 -10.44 -0.88 17.82
N ARG A 392 -11.10 -1.75 18.59
CA ARG A 392 -11.10 -1.70 20.05
C ARG A 392 -9.72 -1.98 20.62
N TRP A 393 -9.04 -3.03 20.18
CA TRP A 393 -7.70 -3.35 20.69
C TRP A 393 -6.68 -2.25 20.37
N PHE A 394 -6.80 -1.58 19.22
CA PHE A 394 -5.98 -0.39 18.95
C PHE A 394 -6.30 0.77 19.90
N GLY A 395 -7.58 1.00 20.19
CA GLY A 395 -8.00 1.98 21.19
C GLY A 395 -7.39 1.69 22.57
N ASP A 396 -7.51 0.45 23.05
CA ASP A 396 -7.00 0.03 24.36
C ASP A 396 -5.46 0.12 24.45
N LEU A 397 -4.76 -0.27 23.38
CA LEU A 397 -3.30 -0.09 23.26
C LEU A 397 -2.91 1.40 23.21
N ALA A 398 -3.70 2.25 22.57
CA ALA A 398 -3.44 3.69 22.54
C ALA A 398 -3.60 4.32 23.92
N LEU A 399 -4.65 3.96 24.67
CA LEU A 399 -4.84 4.40 26.06
C LEU A 399 -3.65 3.97 26.94
N ALA A 400 -3.22 2.72 26.82
CA ALA A 400 -2.07 2.20 27.56
C ALA A 400 -0.74 2.88 27.17
N ALA A 401 -0.60 3.33 25.92
CA ALA A 401 0.54 4.12 25.48
C ALA A 401 0.54 5.55 26.03
N GLY A 402 -0.56 6.01 26.66
CA GLY A 402 -0.67 7.33 27.30
C GLY A 402 -1.52 8.34 26.56
N PHE A 403 -2.34 7.91 25.59
CA PHE A 403 -3.42 8.74 25.04
C PHE A 403 -4.62 8.74 26.00
N ARG A 404 -5.54 9.70 25.85
CA ARG A 404 -6.63 9.96 26.81
C ARG A 404 -7.93 9.27 26.47
N THR A 405 -8.33 9.33 25.21
CA THR A 405 -9.63 8.81 24.74
C THR A 405 -9.51 8.30 23.31
N TYR A 406 -10.36 7.35 22.95
CA TYR A 406 -10.57 6.97 21.57
C TYR A 406 -12.07 6.84 21.24
N ARG A 407 -12.40 6.95 19.96
CA ARG A 407 -13.72 6.62 19.41
C ARG A 407 -13.58 6.04 18.02
N PHE A 408 -14.51 5.17 17.63
CA PHE A 408 -14.55 4.58 16.32
C PHE A 408 -15.76 5.08 15.52
N GLU A 409 -15.52 5.59 14.32
CA GLU A 409 -16.53 6.04 13.37
C GLU A 409 -16.63 5.01 12.24
N LYS A 410 -17.67 4.17 12.26
CA LYS A 410 -17.89 3.17 11.20
C LYS A 410 -18.22 3.86 9.87
N THR A 411 -17.49 3.51 8.82
CA THR A 411 -17.71 4.03 7.46
C THR A 411 -18.48 3.05 6.58
N ARG A 412 -18.15 1.75 6.65
CA ARG A 412 -18.82 0.72 5.86
C ARG A 412 -18.77 -0.65 6.50
N ASP A 413 -19.76 -1.47 6.17
CA ASP A 413 -19.71 -2.90 6.42
C ASP A 413 -18.85 -3.60 5.37
N ARG A 414 -18.02 -4.53 5.83
CA ARG A 414 -17.18 -5.40 5.04
C ARG A 414 -17.72 -6.81 5.12
N ASN A 415 -17.40 -7.60 4.09
CA ASN A 415 -17.90 -8.97 3.98
C ASN A 415 -19.46 -8.99 3.99
N VAL A 416 -20.13 -8.21 3.12
CA VAL A 416 -21.61 -8.11 3.02
C VAL A 416 -22.23 -8.58 1.68
N LYS A 417 -21.46 -8.79 0.60
CA LYS A 417 -21.97 -9.34 -0.70
C LYS A 417 -21.58 -10.83 -0.94
N TRP A 418 -22.35 -11.56 -1.76
CA TRP A 418 -22.61 -13.04 -1.86
C TRP A 418 -21.47 -14.08 -2.14
N LYS A 419 -21.82 -15.37 -1.90
CA LYS A 419 -21.32 -16.73 -2.29
C LYS A 419 -19.83 -17.16 -2.25
N ASN A 420 -18.84 -16.28 -2.39
CA ASN A 420 -17.40 -16.68 -2.42
C ASN A 420 -16.59 -16.13 -1.24
N ARG A 421 -17.08 -16.32 -0.01
CA ARG A 421 -16.39 -15.80 1.18
C ARG A 421 -15.55 -16.87 1.86
N LYS A 422 -14.35 -16.48 2.29
CA LYS A 422 -13.51 -17.31 3.18
C LYS A 422 -14.16 -17.55 4.55
N HIS A 423 -15.03 -16.64 5.00
CA HIS A 423 -15.79 -16.75 6.25
C HIS A 423 -17.07 -15.91 6.19
N ARG A 424 -18.02 -16.16 7.10
CA ARG A 424 -19.29 -15.41 7.18
C ARG A 424 -19.30 -14.29 8.23
N VAL A 425 -18.25 -14.17 9.03
CA VAL A 425 -18.11 -13.10 10.04
C VAL A 425 -18.36 -11.72 9.41
N PRO A 426 -19.36 -10.96 9.89
CA PRO A 426 -19.54 -9.55 9.53
C PRO A 426 -18.32 -8.77 10.01
N LEU A 427 -17.75 -7.95 9.13
CA LEU A 427 -16.62 -7.08 9.47
C LEU A 427 -17.04 -5.64 9.20
N HIS A 428 -16.29 -4.68 9.74
CA HIS A 428 -16.46 -3.27 9.38
C HIS A 428 -15.11 -2.61 9.09
N GLU A 429 -15.20 -1.42 8.50
CA GLU A 429 -14.09 -0.49 8.35
C GLU A 429 -14.54 0.91 8.71
N GLY A 430 -13.63 1.69 9.25
CA GLY A 430 -13.93 3.00 9.78
C GLY A 430 -12.69 3.77 10.18
N ARG A 431 -12.92 4.81 10.95
CA ARG A 431 -11.91 5.75 11.41
C ARG A 431 -11.80 5.66 12.92
N LEU A 432 -10.67 5.15 13.40
CA LEU A 432 -10.32 5.19 14.80
C LEU A 432 -9.67 6.55 15.10
N TRP A 433 -10.38 7.36 15.87
CA TRP A 433 -9.90 8.65 16.36
C TRP A 433 -9.35 8.48 17.78
N VAL A 434 -8.14 8.96 18.02
CA VAL A 434 -7.48 8.95 19.33
C VAL A 434 -7.00 10.36 19.68
N GLU A 435 -7.14 10.77 20.93
CA GLU A 435 -6.77 12.11 21.41
C GLU A 435 -5.80 12.00 22.60
N GLY A 436 -4.76 12.84 22.61
CA GLY A 436 -3.59 12.71 23.51
C GLY A 436 -3.27 13.91 24.39
#